data_AF-A0A9D8ZTQ2-F1
#
_entry.id   AF-A0A9D8ZTQ2-F1
#
_cell.length_a   1.000
_cell.length_b   1.000
_cell.length_c   1.000
_cell.angle_alpha   90.00
_cell.angle_beta   90.00
_cell.angle_gamma   90.00
#
_symmetry.space_group_name_H-M   'P 1'
#
loop_
_entity.id
_entity.type
_entity.pdbx_description
1 polymer ?
#
loop_
_entity_poly.entity_id
_entity_poly.type
_entity_poly.pdbx_seq_one_letter_code
_entity_poly.pdbx_strand_id
1 'polypeptide(L)'
;MKKILFLLIAVLATQITAAQNILVVDNTEHTPSGSNYYSDLQTAIDAAQSGDVIYILPSPNSYGNVDIEDREELTLIGLGYNTSAINKNFNYGSEVGTIDVDNSSHLVFKGLQINQIFLDNANTTDPSSTIVVHGSVLGNIVASFVQGLTVSHSYIDKLTLSNDDNTAVIFRRCIINPAGSSISDYKDIRNSNFHNSIFFDFTVRSISNSTFKNNIFLKTQRYQYADAQIQEIADNNNTFLNNFFDIILPINDGSNFGENNVVNEALNPTDIFADTAVSNSTNVFDMNWDTTPKLSSLLNAGTDGTHIGPSGGVGTYSNSIFSLPFVYDIIIPDEIKAGEDIEVTIKAKGN
;
A
#
# COMPACT_ATOMS: atom_id res chain seq x y z
N MET A 1 30.09 1.26 -47.71
CA MET A 1 30.12 2.36 -46.71
C MET A 1 28.88 3.24 -46.76
N LYS A 2 28.52 3.92 -47.88
CA LYS A 2 27.32 4.78 -47.96
C LYS A 2 25.98 4.08 -47.64
N LYS A 3 25.83 2.81 -48.01
CA LYS A 3 24.61 2.01 -47.73
C LYS A 3 24.46 1.63 -46.24
N ILE A 4 25.58 1.40 -45.55
CA ILE A 4 25.59 1.09 -44.11
C ILE A 4 25.26 2.34 -43.30
N LEU A 5 25.75 3.51 -43.73
CA LEU A 5 25.42 4.79 -43.12
C LEU A 5 23.92 5.12 -43.25
N PHE A 6 23.30 4.85 -44.40
CA PHE A 6 21.85 5.02 -44.59
C PHE A 6 21.02 4.09 -43.71
N LEU A 7 21.45 2.84 -43.55
CA LEU A 7 20.79 1.88 -42.65
C LEU A 7 20.92 2.32 -41.19
N LEU A 8 22.10 2.80 -40.78
CA LEU A 8 22.31 3.30 -39.42
C LEU A 8 21.44 4.53 -39.11
N ILE A 9 21.34 5.48 -40.04
CA ILE A 9 20.49 6.67 -39.91
C ILE A 9 19.01 6.29 -39.88
N ALA A 10 18.57 5.30 -40.67
CA ALA A 10 17.19 4.81 -40.64
C ALA A 10 16.86 4.13 -39.30
N VAL A 11 17.78 3.33 -38.73
CA VAL A 11 17.61 2.69 -37.41
C VAL A 11 17.62 3.71 -36.28
N LEU A 12 18.43 4.78 -36.38
CA LEU A 12 18.42 5.90 -35.42
C LEU A 12 17.15 6.76 -35.55
N ALA A 13 16.59 6.90 -36.75
CA ALA A 13 15.33 7.64 -36.98
C ALA A 13 14.08 6.88 -36.50
N THR A 14 14.16 5.56 -36.31
CA THR A 14 13.08 4.75 -35.71
C THR A 14 13.12 4.69 -34.19
N GLN A 15 14.16 5.26 -33.56
CA GLN A 15 14.21 5.42 -32.11
C GLN A 15 13.36 6.65 -31.72
N ILE A 16 12.04 6.49 -31.77
CA ILE A 16 11.14 7.45 -31.12
C ILE A 16 11.33 7.21 -29.63
N THR A 17 12.10 8.07 -28.97
CA THR A 17 12.09 8.13 -27.51
C THR A 17 10.70 8.60 -27.11
N ALA A 18 9.84 7.70 -26.65
CA ALA A 18 8.64 8.10 -25.94
C ALA A 18 9.11 8.84 -24.69
N ALA A 19 8.93 10.16 -24.68
CA ALA A 19 9.09 10.92 -23.46
C ALA A 19 7.94 10.54 -22.54
N GLN A 20 8.23 10.24 -21.27
CA GLN A 20 7.21 10.07 -20.25
C GLN A 20 6.33 11.32 -20.21
N ASN A 21 5.04 11.16 -20.50
CA ASN A 21 4.08 12.24 -20.37
C ASN A 21 3.57 12.29 -18.93
N ILE A 22 3.29 13.52 -18.48
CA ILE A 22 2.56 13.76 -17.25
C ILE A 22 1.16 14.19 -17.65
N LEU A 23 0.18 13.38 -17.31
CA LEU A 23 -1.24 13.72 -17.37
C LEU A 23 -1.68 14.19 -15.99
N VAL A 24 -2.62 15.13 -15.96
CA VAL A 24 -3.18 15.67 -14.72
C VAL A 24 -4.68 15.48 -14.76
N VAL A 25 -5.23 14.89 -13.71
CA VAL A 25 -6.67 14.69 -13.54
C VAL A 25 -7.14 15.54 -12.37
N ASP A 26 -8.14 16.35 -12.64
CA ASP A 26 -8.81 17.20 -11.67
C ASP A 26 -10.30 17.19 -12.01
N ASN A 27 -11.12 16.51 -11.20
CA ASN A 27 -12.56 16.43 -11.41
C ASN A 27 -13.33 17.58 -10.73
N THR A 28 -12.64 18.64 -10.31
CA THR A 28 -13.29 19.87 -9.84
C THR A 28 -13.75 20.74 -11.01
N GLU A 29 -14.59 21.72 -10.73
CA GLU A 29 -15.01 22.72 -11.72
C GLU A 29 -13.89 23.67 -12.18
N HIS A 30 -12.67 23.48 -11.66
CA HIS A 30 -11.51 24.35 -11.89
C HIS A 30 -10.39 23.68 -12.71
N THR A 31 -10.65 22.51 -13.32
CA THR A 31 -9.69 21.82 -14.19
C THR A 31 -9.13 22.78 -15.24
N PRO A 32 -7.80 23.01 -15.29
CA PRO A 32 -7.20 23.81 -16.34
C PRO A 32 -7.46 23.20 -17.72
N SER A 33 -7.58 24.05 -18.74
CA SER A 33 -7.64 23.55 -20.12
C SER A 33 -6.24 23.21 -20.63
N GLY A 34 -6.11 22.07 -21.33
CA GLY A 34 -4.85 21.64 -21.94
C GLY A 34 -4.94 20.21 -22.44
N SER A 35 -4.02 19.81 -23.33
CA SER A 35 -4.04 18.46 -23.92
C SER A 35 -3.74 17.34 -22.92
N ASN A 36 -3.12 17.67 -21.79
CA ASN A 36 -2.72 16.72 -20.75
C ASN A 36 -3.57 16.86 -19.48
N TYR A 37 -4.66 17.62 -19.55
CA TYR A 37 -5.57 17.84 -18.42
C TYR A 37 -6.89 17.14 -18.70
N TYR A 38 -7.36 16.38 -17.70
CA TYR A 38 -8.55 15.57 -17.78
C TYR A 38 -9.45 15.85 -16.57
N SER A 39 -10.75 15.88 -16.79
CA SER A 39 -11.74 15.94 -15.70
C SER A 39 -12.19 14.56 -15.23
N ASP A 40 -11.80 13.51 -15.95
CA ASP A 40 -12.21 12.12 -15.74
C ASP A 40 -10.97 11.22 -15.74
N LEU A 41 -10.87 10.36 -14.72
CA LEU A 41 -9.69 9.52 -14.52
C LEU A 41 -9.60 8.40 -15.55
N GLN A 42 -10.73 7.78 -15.92
CA GLN A 42 -10.74 6.73 -16.94
C GLN A 42 -10.26 7.28 -18.28
N THR A 43 -10.73 8.46 -18.68
CA THR A 43 -10.31 9.12 -19.92
C THR A 43 -8.80 9.41 -19.93
N ALA A 44 -8.23 9.78 -18.78
CA ALA A 44 -6.78 9.99 -18.65
C ALA A 44 -6.01 8.67 -18.75
N ILE A 45 -6.52 7.60 -18.12
CA ILE A 45 -5.98 6.26 -18.26
C ILE A 45 -6.02 5.88 -19.74
N ASP A 46 -7.17 5.89 -20.41
CA ASP A 46 -7.31 5.50 -21.81
C ASP A 46 -6.35 6.27 -22.76
N ALA A 47 -6.04 7.53 -22.44
CA ALA A 47 -5.15 8.36 -23.24
C ALA A 47 -3.65 8.16 -22.96
N ALA A 48 -3.28 7.66 -21.77
CA ALA A 48 -1.88 7.51 -21.40
C ALA A 48 -1.18 6.41 -22.22
N GLN A 49 0.11 6.58 -22.44
CA GLN A 49 1.01 5.64 -23.08
C GLN A 49 1.79 4.84 -22.02
N SER A 50 2.46 3.77 -22.44
CA SER A 50 3.36 3.03 -21.56
C SER A 50 4.49 3.94 -21.07
N GLY A 51 4.74 3.92 -19.76
CA GLY A 51 5.69 4.77 -19.05
C GLY A 51 5.10 6.08 -18.51
N ASP A 52 3.84 6.42 -18.84
CA ASP A 52 3.24 7.69 -18.44
C ASP A 52 2.90 7.76 -16.94
N VAL A 53 2.83 8.99 -16.45
CA VAL A 53 2.46 9.32 -15.07
C VAL A 53 1.18 10.15 -15.07
N ILE A 54 0.22 9.76 -14.25
CA ILE A 54 -1.03 10.49 -14.03
C ILE A 54 -1.03 11.06 -12.62
N TYR A 55 -1.05 12.38 -12.51
CA TYR A 55 -1.26 13.10 -11.26
C TYR A 55 -2.75 13.29 -11.01
N ILE A 56 -3.24 12.75 -9.90
CA ILE A 56 -4.64 12.83 -9.50
C ILE A 56 -4.74 13.90 -8.42
N LEU A 57 -5.27 15.07 -8.77
CA LEU A 57 -5.35 16.19 -7.86
C LEU A 57 -6.36 15.92 -6.72
N PRO A 58 -6.17 16.54 -5.55
CA PRO A 58 -7.13 16.40 -4.45
C PRO A 58 -8.49 16.99 -4.84
N SER A 59 -9.56 16.29 -4.47
CA SER A 59 -10.93 16.71 -4.77
C SER A 59 -11.88 16.39 -3.62
N PRO A 60 -12.98 17.17 -3.46
CA PRO A 60 -14.09 16.80 -2.60
C PRO A 60 -14.93 15.65 -3.15
N ASN A 61 -14.75 15.29 -4.42
CA ASN A 61 -15.49 14.23 -5.09
C ASN A 61 -14.55 13.09 -5.47
N SER A 62 -14.99 11.85 -5.24
CA SER A 62 -14.31 10.66 -5.76
C SER A 62 -14.17 10.72 -7.29
N TYR A 63 -13.06 10.21 -7.82
CA TYR A 63 -12.82 10.04 -9.25
C TYR A 63 -13.59 8.85 -9.85
N GLY A 64 -14.39 8.14 -9.05
CA GLY A 64 -15.17 7.00 -9.50
C GLY A 64 -14.35 5.72 -9.61
N ASN A 65 -14.93 4.72 -10.27
CA ASN A 65 -14.25 3.45 -10.54
C ASN A 65 -13.49 3.54 -11.85
N VAL A 66 -12.40 2.79 -11.96
CA VAL A 66 -11.56 2.71 -13.16
C VAL A 66 -11.10 1.30 -13.44
N ASP A 67 -10.94 1.01 -14.73
CA ASP A 67 -10.48 -0.26 -15.26
C ASP A 67 -9.10 -0.04 -15.92
N ILE A 68 -8.15 -0.90 -15.57
CA ILE A 68 -6.80 -0.96 -16.15
C ILE A 68 -6.62 -2.34 -16.74
N GLU A 69 -6.95 -2.44 -18.03
CA GLU A 69 -6.88 -3.68 -18.81
C GLU A 69 -5.76 -3.60 -19.85
N ASP A 70 -5.05 -4.71 -20.08
CA ASP A 70 -4.03 -4.86 -21.14
C ASP A 70 -2.93 -3.77 -21.12
N ARG A 71 -2.45 -3.39 -19.93
CA ARG A 71 -1.59 -2.22 -19.75
C ARG A 71 -0.23 -2.51 -19.14
N GLU A 72 0.79 -1.83 -19.66
CA GLU A 72 2.16 -1.91 -19.14
C GLU A 72 2.70 -0.52 -18.75
N GLU A 73 3.36 -0.45 -17.59
CA GLU A 73 4.08 0.73 -17.08
C GLU A 73 3.19 1.98 -16.92
N LEU A 74 2.20 1.94 -16.02
CA LEU A 74 1.40 3.12 -15.66
C LEU A 74 1.64 3.52 -14.21
N THR A 75 1.88 4.81 -13.96
CA THR A 75 1.99 5.36 -12.61
C THR A 75 0.85 6.32 -12.29
N LEU A 76 0.06 6.02 -11.26
CA LEU A 76 -0.93 6.94 -10.68
C LEU A 76 -0.38 7.52 -9.37
N ILE A 77 -0.35 8.85 -9.27
CA ILE A 77 0.11 9.56 -8.07
C ILE A 77 -0.99 10.49 -7.57
N GLY A 78 -1.48 10.25 -6.36
CA GLY A 78 -2.37 11.14 -5.63
C GLY A 78 -1.64 11.98 -4.58
N LEU A 79 -2.42 12.71 -3.78
CA LEU A 79 -1.91 13.60 -2.74
C LEU A 79 -1.08 12.89 -1.68
N GLY A 80 -1.45 11.66 -1.33
CA GLY A 80 -1.07 11.00 -0.09
C GLY A 80 -2.21 10.97 0.93
N TYR A 81 -1.86 10.74 2.19
CA TYR A 81 -2.81 10.77 3.30
C TYR A 81 -2.21 11.50 4.50
N ASN A 82 -3.08 12.07 5.32
CA ASN A 82 -2.71 12.63 6.62
C ASN A 82 -3.86 12.36 7.58
N THR A 83 -3.67 11.38 8.46
CA THR A 83 -4.73 10.89 9.35
C THR A 83 -5.21 12.02 10.28
N SER A 84 -4.30 12.90 10.71
CA SER A 84 -4.61 14.09 11.53
C SER A 84 -5.41 15.17 10.79
N ALA A 85 -5.42 15.14 9.45
CA ALA A 85 -6.21 16.04 8.62
C ALA A 85 -7.54 15.41 8.19
N ILE A 86 -7.61 14.08 8.00
CA ILE A 86 -8.85 13.37 7.63
C ILE A 86 -9.98 13.64 8.64
N ASN A 87 -9.66 13.75 9.93
CA ASN A 87 -10.62 14.08 10.98
C ASN A 87 -10.93 15.59 11.12
N LYS A 88 -10.34 16.46 10.30
CA LYS A 88 -10.46 17.93 10.38
C LYS A 88 -11.05 18.52 9.10
N ASN A 89 -12.25 18.12 8.68
CA ASN A 89 -12.96 18.70 7.52
C ASN A 89 -12.10 18.84 6.23
N PHE A 90 -10.97 18.16 6.13
CA PHE A 90 -10.07 18.17 4.99
C PHE A 90 -10.54 17.04 4.06
N ASN A 91 -11.72 17.24 3.47
CA ASN A 91 -12.28 16.37 2.41
C ASN A 91 -11.56 16.61 1.07
N TYR A 92 -10.23 16.73 1.06
CA TYR A 92 -9.46 16.90 -0.17
C TYR A 92 -8.42 15.78 -0.22
N GLY A 93 -8.85 14.64 -0.76
CA GLY A 93 -8.02 13.48 -1.05
C GLY A 93 -8.04 13.17 -2.55
N SER A 94 -7.11 12.34 -2.99
CA SER A 94 -7.16 11.73 -4.33
C SER A 94 -7.92 10.41 -4.20
N GLU A 95 -9.24 10.50 -4.00
CA GLU A 95 -10.11 9.35 -3.75
C GLU A 95 -10.52 8.68 -5.06
N VAL A 96 -10.22 7.39 -5.17
CA VAL A 96 -10.62 6.52 -6.27
C VAL A 96 -11.51 5.44 -5.67
N GLY A 97 -12.59 5.08 -6.38
CA GLY A 97 -13.48 4.00 -6.00
C GLY A 97 -12.79 2.64 -6.14
N THR A 98 -13.32 1.81 -7.02
CA THR A 98 -12.68 0.55 -7.39
C THR A 98 -11.63 0.80 -8.48
N ILE A 99 -10.43 0.24 -8.31
CA ILE A 99 -9.47 0.04 -9.40
C ILE A 99 -9.52 -1.44 -9.74
N ASP A 100 -9.99 -1.77 -10.94
CA ASP A 100 -9.92 -3.12 -11.48
C ASP A 100 -8.68 -3.25 -12.37
N VAL A 101 -7.84 -4.24 -12.10
CA VAL A 101 -6.60 -4.48 -12.83
C VAL A 101 -6.65 -5.88 -13.41
N ASP A 102 -6.71 -5.94 -14.73
CA ASP A 102 -6.68 -7.18 -15.51
C ASP A 102 -5.54 -7.13 -16.54
N ASN A 103 -4.88 -8.28 -16.74
CA ASN A 103 -3.82 -8.51 -17.71
C ASN A 103 -2.81 -7.35 -17.86
N SER A 104 -2.39 -6.78 -16.72
CA SER A 104 -1.55 -5.57 -16.69
C SER A 104 -0.30 -5.78 -15.83
N SER A 105 0.76 -5.04 -16.13
CA SER A 105 2.06 -5.18 -15.45
C SER A 105 2.76 -3.85 -15.23
N HIS A 106 3.71 -3.84 -14.29
CA HIS A 106 4.55 -2.66 -13.97
C HIS A 106 3.75 -1.42 -13.55
N LEU A 107 2.69 -1.63 -12.76
CA LEU A 107 1.81 -0.57 -12.30
C LEU A 107 2.29 0.02 -10.96
N VAL A 108 2.15 1.33 -10.80
CA VAL A 108 2.51 2.03 -9.56
C VAL A 108 1.35 2.91 -9.11
N PHE A 109 0.86 2.68 -7.89
CA PHE A 109 -0.17 3.44 -7.21
C PHE A 109 0.43 4.12 -5.98
N LYS A 110 0.58 5.45 -6.00
CA LYS A 110 1.21 6.20 -4.92
C LYS A 110 0.27 7.26 -4.36
N GLY A 111 0.12 7.30 -3.04
CA GLY A 111 -0.57 8.41 -2.38
C GLY A 111 -2.06 8.50 -2.69
N LEU A 112 -2.73 7.37 -2.92
CA LEU A 112 -4.15 7.32 -3.25
C LEU A 112 -4.98 6.90 -2.03
N GLN A 113 -6.22 7.35 -2.01
CA GLN A 113 -7.26 6.79 -1.15
C GLN A 113 -8.12 5.92 -2.04
N ILE A 114 -8.00 4.60 -1.92
CA ILE A 114 -8.63 3.64 -2.82
C ILE A 114 -9.68 2.89 -2.02
N ASN A 115 -10.94 2.92 -2.45
CA ASN A 115 -11.97 2.12 -1.79
C ASN A 115 -11.67 0.62 -1.94
N GLN A 116 -11.35 0.18 -3.16
CA GLN A 116 -11.02 -1.22 -3.42
C GLN A 116 -10.06 -1.35 -4.60
N ILE A 117 -9.13 -2.29 -4.53
CA ILE A 117 -8.32 -2.71 -5.67
C ILE A 117 -8.53 -4.20 -5.92
N PHE A 118 -8.99 -4.54 -7.13
CA PHE A 118 -9.01 -5.90 -7.65
C PHE A 118 -7.78 -6.09 -8.50
N LEU A 119 -7.01 -7.12 -8.20
CA LEU A 119 -5.87 -7.55 -8.98
C LEU A 119 -6.19 -8.97 -9.42
N ASP A 120 -6.64 -9.12 -10.66
CA ASP A 120 -6.78 -10.43 -11.29
C ASP A 120 -5.77 -10.50 -12.42
N ASN A 121 -4.64 -11.16 -12.18
CA ASN A 121 -3.56 -11.23 -13.16
C ASN A 121 -3.38 -12.64 -13.71
N ALA A 122 -4.49 -13.28 -14.09
CA ALA A 122 -4.59 -14.69 -14.44
C ALA A 122 -3.69 -15.16 -15.60
N ASN A 123 -2.99 -14.28 -16.34
CA ASN A 123 -2.18 -14.68 -17.50
C ASN A 123 -0.97 -13.78 -17.81
N THR A 124 -0.21 -13.33 -16.81
CA THR A 124 1.14 -12.83 -17.12
C THR A 124 2.06 -13.98 -17.48
N THR A 125 2.21 -14.20 -18.78
CA THR A 125 3.36 -14.93 -19.35
C THR A 125 4.70 -14.29 -18.97
N ASP A 126 4.66 -13.08 -18.40
CA ASP A 126 5.79 -12.37 -17.83
C ASP A 126 5.91 -12.61 -16.30
N PRO A 127 6.87 -13.45 -15.85
CA PRO A 127 7.15 -13.67 -14.44
C PRO A 127 7.73 -12.44 -13.72
N SER A 128 7.91 -11.32 -14.42
CA SER A 128 8.42 -10.06 -13.87
C SER A 128 7.36 -8.98 -13.65
N SER A 129 6.06 -9.28 -13.84
CA SER A 129 5.00 -8.33 -13.51
C SER A 129 5.15 -7.82 -12.07
N THR A 130 5.15 -6.49 -11.90
CA THR A 130 5.18 -5.86 -10.58
C THR A 130 4.03 -4.88 -10.42
N ILE A 131 3.32 -4.96 -9.30
CA ILE A 131 2.30 -3.98 -8.91
C ILE A 131 2.77 -3.36 -7.60
N VAL A 132 2.95 -2.04 -7.58
CA VAL A 132 3.44 -1.31 -6.41
C VAL A 132 2.36 -0.41 -5.86
N VAL A 133 2.04 -0.55 -4.58
CA VAL A 133 1.20 0.37 -3.84
C VAL A 133 2.03 1.01 -2.73
N HIS A 134 2.09 2.34 -2.70
CA HIS A 134 2.94 3.06 -1.75
C HIS A 134 2.27 4.27 -1.13
N GLY A 135 2.30 4.37 0.20
CA GLY A 135 1.84 5.56 0.89
C GLY A 135 0.35 5.82 0.68
N SER A 136 -0.45 4.77 0.60
CA SER A 136 -1.88 4.82 0.24
C SER A 136 -2.76 4.33 1.40
N VAL A 137 -4.04 4.69 1.32
CA VAL A 137 -5.10 4.17 2.20
C VAL A 137 -6.00 3.30 1.33
N LEU A 138 -6.19 2.04 1.70
CA LEU A 138 -6.95 1.08 0.92
C LEU A 138 -8.10 0.53 1.75
N GLY A 139 -9.34 0.59 1.25
CA GLY A 139 -10.47 -0.07 1.89
C GLY A 139 -10.42 -1.59 1.71
N ASN A 140 -9.99 -2.08 0.55
CA ASN A 140 -9.80 -3.52 0.32
C ASN A 140 -8.77 -3.79 -0.78
N ILE A 141 -7.95 -4.81 -0.57
CA ILE A 141 -7.13 -5.44 -1.62
C ILE A 141 -7.68 -6.83 -1.85
N VAL A 142 -8.03 -7.15 -3.09
CA VAL A 142 -8.37 -8.50 -3.53
C VAL A 142 -7.38 -8.90 -4.61
N ALA A 143 -6.55 -9.90 -4.34
CA ALA A 143 -5.50 -10.33 -5.27
C ALA A 143 -5.63 -11.83 -5.60
N SER A 144 -5.72 -12.09 -6.90
CA SER A 144 -5.82 -13.40 -7.56
C SER A 144 -4.74 -13.48 -8.64
N PHE A 145 -3.97 -14.58 -8.70
CA PHE A 145 -2.92 -14.78 -9.71
C PHE A 145 -1.86 -13.69 -9.78
N VAL A 146 -1.61 -12.99 -8.66
CA VAL A 146 -0.67 -11.86 -8.66
C VAL A 146 0.75 -12.35 -8.44
N GLN A 147 1.63 -11.94 -9.36
CA GLN A 147 3.08 -12.04 -9.22
C GLN A 147 3.61 -10.64 -8.93
N GLY A 148 4.47 -10.48 -7.91
CA GLY A 148 5.18 -9.23 -7.67
C GLY A 148 4.36 -8.06 -7.10
N LEU A 149 3.39 -8.32 -6.23
CA LEU A 149 2.71 -7.27 -5.47
C LEU A 149 3.62 -6.73 -4.37
N THR A 150 3.90 -5.44 -4.35
CA THR A 150 4.56 -4.76 -3.23
C THR A 150 3.66 -3.66 -2.67
N VAL A 151 3.26 -3.80 -1.41
CA VAL A 151 2.54 -2.76 -0.67
C VAL A 151 3.43 -2.22 0.44
N SER A 152 3.55 -0.89 0.52
CA SER A 152 4.41 -0.26 1.52
C SER A 152 3.89 1.06 2.06
N HIS A 153 4.15 1.32 3.34
CA HIS A 153 3.78 2.60 3.99
C HIS A 153 2.28 2.90 3.91
N SER A 154 1.45 1.86 3.89
CA SER A 154 0.02 1.96 3.61
C SER A 154 -0.83 1.45 4.77
N TYR A 155 -2.04 1.99 4.88
CA TYR A 155 -3.12 1.44 5.71
C TYR A 155 -4.07 0.63 4.82
N ILE A 156 -4.43 -0.57 5.25
CA ILE A 156 -5.28 -1.51 4.50
C ILE A 156 -6.41 -1.97 5.42
N ASP A 157 -7.66 -1.62 5.09
CA ASP A 157 -8.85 -1.97 5.87
C ASP A 157 -9.32 -3.42 5.61
N LYS A 158 -8.89 -4.03 4.50
CA LYS A 158 -9.22 -5.42 4.19
C LYS A 158 -8.21 -6.00 3.22
N LEU A 159 -7.78 -7.22 3.45
CA LEU A 159 -6.82 -7.93 2.59
C LEU A 159 -7.32 -9.33 2.30
N THR A 160 -7.74 -9.55 1.07
CA THR A 160 -8.09 -10.85 0.50
C THR A 160 -7.00 -11.27 -0.49
N LEU A 161 -6.30 -12.36 -0.18
CA LEU A 161 -5.42 -13.04 -1.12
C LEU A 161 -6.09 -14.38 -1.47
N SER A 162 -6.65 -14.50 -2.68
CA SER A 162 -7.44 -15.66 -3.09
C SER A 162 -6.58 -16.88 -3.44
N ASN A 163 -7.24 -18.03 -3.66
CA ASN A 163 -6.70 -19.37 -3.91
C ASN A 163 -6.06 -19.55 -5.30
N ASP A 164 -5.28 -18.57 -5.74
CA ASP A 164 -4.92 -18.40 -7.15
C ASP A 164 -3.41 -18.23 -7.33
N ASP A 165 -2.59 -18.99 -6.59
CA ASP A 165 -1.14 -19.12 -6.85
C ASP A 165 -0.32 -17.81 -6.75
N ASN A 166 -0.76 -16.89 -5.86
CA ASN A 166 -0.10 -15.61 -5.62
C ASN A 166 1.37 -15.78 -5.19
N THR A 167 2.32 -15.07 -5.82
CA THR A 167 3.75 -15.18 -5.49
C THR A 167 4.51 -13.85 -5.49
N ALA A 168 5.63 -13.81 -4.78
CA ALA A 168 6.46 -12.62 -4.62
C ALA A 168 5.68 -11.42 -4.03
N VAL A 169 4.78 -11.71 -3.09
CA VAL A 169 3.99 -10.68 -2.40
C VAL A 169 4.82 -10.08 -1.27
N ILE A 170 4.88 -8.76 -1.21
CA ILE A 170 5.67 -8.01 -0.23
C ILE A 170 4.76 -7.01 0.49
N PHE A 171 4.67 -7.14 1.81
CA PHE A 171 4.08 -6.10 2.67
C PHE A 171 5.14 -5.56 3.60
N ARG A 172 5.34 -4.24 3.60
CA ARG A 172 6.32 -3.60 4.46
C ARG A 172 5.88 -2.27 5.04
N ARG A 173 6.00 -2.10 6.36
CA ARG A 173 5.54 -0.89 7.05
C ARG A 173 4.09 -0.59 6.72
N CYS A 174 3.27 -1.63 6.81
CA CYS A 174 1.85 -1.54 6.61
C CYS A 174 1.11 -1.76 7.93
N ILE A 175 -0.12 -1.24 7.97
CA ILE A 175 -1.13 -1.61 8.95
C ILE A 175 -2.24 -2.32 8.18
N ILE A 176 -2.57 -3.55 8.55
CA ILE A 176 -3.56 -4.39 7.87
C ILE A 176 -4.66 -4.78 8.87
N ASN A 177 -5.90 -4.34 8.65
CA ASN A 177 -6.96 -4.37 9.65
C ASN A 177 -8.41 -4.40 9.09
N PRO A 178 -9.24 -5.43 9.36
CA PRO A 178 -8.85 -6.73 9.86
C PRO A 178 -8.23 -7.55 8.73
N ALA A 179 -7.12 -8.21 9.04
CA ALA A 179 -6.63 -9.34 8.30
C ALA A 179 -7.58 -10.57 8.39
N GLY A 180 -8.77 -10.41 8.98
CA GLY A 180 -9.90 -11.34 9.05
C GLY A 180 -10.75 -11.38 7.77
N SER A 181 -10.13 -11.24 6.60
CA SER A 181 -10.78 -11.40 5.30
C SER A 181 -10.12 -12.52 4.52
N SER A 182 -10.20 -13.72 5.09
CA SER A 182 -9.91 -15.03 4.47
C SER A 182 -8.75 -15.02 3.47
N ILE A 183 -7.53 -15.29 3.95
CA ILE A 183 -6.64 -16.12 3.13
C ILE A 183 -7.39 -17.46 3.01
N SER A 184 -7.98 -17.70 1.83
CA SER A 184 -9.05 -18.68 1.64
C SER A 184 -8.61 -20.13 1.81
N ASP A 185 -9.61 -21.02 1.86
CA ASP A 185 -9.49 -22.34 2.46
C ASP A 185 -8.57 -23.36 1.74
N TYR A 186 -7.92 -23.01 0.62
CA TYR A 186 -7.10 -23.93 -0.20
C TYR A 186 -6.01 -23.20 -1.05
N LYS A 187 -4.72 -23.24 -0.60
CA LYS A 187 -3.41 -23.28 -1.32
C LYS A 187 -3.20 -22.45 -2.61
N ASP A 188 -2.20 -21.57 -2.83
CA ASP A 188 -0.90 -21.30 -2.17
C ASP A 188 -0.48 -19.81 -2.36
N ILE A 189 -0.15 -19.10 -1.27
CA ILE A 189 0.68 -17.87 -1.34
C ILE A 189 2.13 -18.30 -1.14
N ARG A 190 3.05 -17.93 -2.03
CA ARG A 190 4.44 -18.42 -1.96
C ARG A 190 5.51 -17.40 -2.29
N ASN A 191 6.71 -17.60 -1.74
CA ASN A 191 7.89 -16.76 -1.99
C ASN A 191 7.68 -15.30 -1.59
N SER A 192 6.95 -15.07 -0.49
CA SER A 192 6.52 -13.74 -0.06
C SER A 192 7.38 -13.20 1.08
N ASN A 193 7.39 -11.87 1.26
CA ASN A 193 8.15 -11.19 2.31
C ASN A 193 7.28 -10.20 3.08
N PHE A 194 7.05 -10.48 4.35
CA PHE A 194 6.24 -9.66 5.24
C PHE A 194 7.16 -9.07 6.30
N HIS A 195 7.28 -7.75 6.37
CA HIS A 195 8.17 -7.17 7.37
C HIS A 195 7.79 -5.82 7.92
N ASN A 196 8.20 -5.56 9.17
CA ASN A 196 7.96 -4.30 9.85
C ASN A 196 6.50 -3.87 9.73
N SER A 197 5.52 -4.76 9.90
CA SER A 197 4.10 -4.45 9.69
C SER A 197 3.26 -4.88 10.89
N ILE A 198 2.06 -4.31 11.01
CA ILE A 198 1.02 -4.78 11.93
C ILE A 198 -0.01 -5.58 11.13
N PHE A 199 -0.29 -6.80 11.60
CA PHE A 199 -1.38 -7.64 11.13
C PHE A 199 -2.37 -7.81 12.26
N PHE A 200 -3.56 -7.21 12.11
CA PHE A 200 -4.62 -7.28 13.10
C PHE A 200 -5.68 -8.30 12.66
N ASP A 201 -6.10 -9.22 13.52
CA ASP A 201 -7.06 -10.29 13.19
C ASP A 201 -6.56 -11.26 12.08
N PHE A 202 -5.26 -11.58 12.09
CA PHE A 202 -4.65 -12.40 11.05
C PHE A 202 -4.89 -13.89 11.27
N THR A 203 -5.29 -14.58 10.21
CA THR A 203 -5.31 -16.05 10.15
C THR A 203 -4.14 -16.52 9.29
N VAL A 204 -3.18 -17.21 9.91
CA VAL A 204 -2.03 -17.77 9.19
C VAL A 204 -2.46 -19.08 8.54
N ARG A 205 -2.71 -19.08 7.23
CA ARG A 205 -3.11 -20.28 6.46
C ARG A 205 -2.44 -20.30 5.08
N SER A 206 -2.01 -21.47 4.59
CA SER A 206 -1.59 -21.69 3.19
C SER A 206 -0.55 -20.71 2.62
N ILE A 207 0.30 -20.12 3.47
CA ILE A 207 1.47 -19.34 3.04
C ILE A 207 2.69 -20.25 3.14
N SER A 208 3.48 -20.36 2.07
CA SER A 208 4.68 -21.18 2.03
C SER A 208 5.90 -20.43 1.50
N ASN A 209 7.09 -20.97 1.77
CA ASN A 209 8.36 -20.43 1.26
C ASN A 209 8.53 -18.92 1.52
N SER A 210 7.97 -18.42 2.61
CA SER A 210 7.85 -16.99 2.88
C SER A 210 8.61 -16.58 4.13
N THR A 211 9.00 -15.31 4.18
CA THR A 211 9.69 -14.74 5.34
C THR A 211 8.82 -13.72 6.04
N PHE A 212 8.66 -13.88 7.35
CA PHE A 212 8.04 -12.92 8.26
C PHE A 212 9.11 -12.39 9.19
N LYS A 213 9.40 -11.08 9.15
CA LYS A 213 10.40 -10.47 10.03
C LYS A 213 9.94 -9.16 10.66
N ASN A 214 10.24 -8.96 11.94
CA ASN A 214 9.96 -7.70 12.64
C ASN A 214 8.46 -7.29 12.58
N ASN A 215 7.52 -8.22 12.52
CA ASN A 215 6.08 -7.90 12.48
C ASN A 215 5.43 -7.97 13.86
N ILE A 216 4.28 -7.31 14.01
CA ILE A 216 3.39 -7.43 15.17
C ILE A 216 2.09 -8.07 14.69
N PHE A 217 1.74 -9.22 15.26
CA PHE A 217 0.48 -9.91 15.02
C PHE A 217 -0.42 -9.78 16.25
N LEU A 218 -1.63 -9.26 16.04
CA LEU A 218 -2.62 -8.98 17.08
C LEU A 218 -3.97 -9.58 16.71
N LYS A 219 -4.73 -10.02 17.72
CA LYS A 219 -5.95 -10.82 17.56
C LYS A 219 -5.74 -12.00 16.61
N THR A 220 -4.55 -12.60 16.59
CA THR A 220 -4.24 -13.66 15.65
C THR A 220 -5.14 -14.86 15.94
N GLN A 221 -5.75 -15.43 14.91
CA GLN A 221 -6.64 -16.58 15.07
C GLN A 221 -5.92 -17.87 14.72
N ARG A 222 -6.15 -18.91 15.53
CA ARG A 222 -5.87 -20.30 15.12
C ARG A 222 -7.09 -20.81 14.37
N TYR A 223 -6.93 -21.12 13.09
CA TYR A 223 -7.97 -21.86 12.39
C TYR A 223 -8.01 -23.31 12.91
N GLN A 224 -9.13 -23.74 13.49
CA GLN A 224 -9.35 -25.11 13.97
C GLN A 224 -10.53 -25.71 13.21
N TYR A 225 -10.28 -26.62 12.26
CA TYR A 225 -11.34 -27.53 11.80
C TYR A 225 -11.66 -28.55 12.91
N ALA A 226 -12.93 -28.97 12.97
CA ALA A 226 -13.42 -29.97 13.93
C ALA A 226 -12.76 -31.36 13.77
N ASP A 227 -12.02 -31.61 12.69
CA ASP A 227 -11.15 -32.78 12.52
C ASP A 227 -9.70 -32.33 12.30
N ALA A 228 -8.99 -32.16 13.42
CA ALA A 228 -7.54 -32.18 13.60
C ALA A 228 -6.65 -31.98 12.35
N GLN A 229 -6.28 -30.73 12.04
CA GLN A 229 -4.91 -30.39 11.61
C GLN A 229 -4.56 -28.94 11.98
N ILE A 230 -3.94 -28.77 13.15
CA ILE A 230 -3.08 -27.61 13.48
C ILE A 230 -1.81 -27.61 12.58
N GLN A 231 -1.70 -28.56 11.64
CA GLN A 231 -0.51 -28.86 10.84
C GLN A 231 -0.32 -27.96 9.61
N GLU A 232 -1.31 -27.14 9.23
CA GLU A 232 -1.17 -26.37 7.99
C GLU A 232 -0.05 -25.33 8.05
N ILE A 233 0.26 -24.72 9.20
CA ILE A 233 1.41 -23.82 9.30
C ILE A 233 2.71 -24.63 9.28
N ALA A 234 2.77 -25.74 10.04
CA ALA A 234 3.98 -26.48 10.37
C ALA A 234 4.81 -26.89 9.13
N ASP A 235 4.19 -27.30 8.03
CA ASP A 235 4.92 -27.87 6.88
C ASP A 235 5.00 -26.97 5.64
N ASN A 236 5.26 -25.68 5.83
CA ASN A 236 5.23 -24.69 4.75
C ASN A 236 6.58 -24.02 4.39
N ASN A 237 7.70 -24.44 4.97
CA ASN A 237 9.03 -23.85 4.71
C ASN A 237 9.08 -22.31 4.91
N ASN A 238 8.40 -21.80 5.94
CA ASN A 238 8.43 -20.38 6.28
C ASN A 238 9.53 -20.05 7.29
N THR A 239 10.02 -18.81 7.23
CA THR A 239 10.99 -18.25 8.17
C THR A 239 10.36 -17.12 8.99
N PHE A 240 10.39 -17.23 10.31
CA PHE A 240 9.86 -16.24 11.25
C PHE A 240 10.98 -15.67 12.12
N LEU A 241 11.33 -14.39 11.95
CA LEU A 241 12.42 -13.74 12.69
C LEU A 241 11.94 -12.51 13.45
N ASN A 242 12.16 -12.47 14.76
CA ASN A 242 11.91 -11.28 15.58
C ASN A 242 10.49 -10.72 15.41
N ASN A 243 9.48 -11.59 15.28
CA ASN A 243 8.09 -11.17 15.26
C ASN A 243 7.50 -11.19 16.67
N PHE A 244 6.45 -10.42 16.87
CA PHE A 244 5.59 -10.49 18.04
C PHE A 244 4.27 -11.17 17.70
N PHE A 245 3.88 -12.16 18.50
CA PHE A 245 2.58 -12.82 18.40
C PHE A 245 1.83 -12.71 19.73
N ASP A 246 0.54 -12.42 19.63
CA ASP A 246 -0.39 -12.40 20.77
C ASP A 246 -0.94 -13.79 21.14
N ILE A 247 -0.55 -14.85 20.41
CA ILE A 247 -0.84 -16.25 20.70
C ILE A 247 0.37 -17.12 20.39
N ILE A 248 0.47 -18.32 20.98
CA ILE A 248 1.42 -19.33 20.51
C ILE A 248 1.00 -19.84 19.11
N LEU A 249 1.94 -19.90 18.19
CA LEU A 249 1.81 -20.51 16.87
C LEU A 249 2.89 -21.59 16.67
N PRO A 250 2.63 -22.64 15.87
CA PRO A 250 3.59 -23.71 15.55
C PRO A 250 4.66 -23.24 14.54
N ILE A 251 5.32 -22.11 14.81
CA ILE A 251 6.31 -21.48 13.92
C ILE A 251 7.65 -22.24 13.81
N ASN A 252 7.83 -23.26 14.65
CA ASN A 252 9.00 -24.15 14.67
C ASN A 252 8.63 -25.62 14.43
N ASP A 253 7.37 -25.90 14.10
CA ASP A 253 6.95 -27.26 13.75
C ASP A 253 7.26 -27.50 12.26
N GLY A 254 7.35 -28.78 11.89
CA GLY A 254 7.50 -29.22 10.50
C GLY A 254 8.76 -28.69 9.81
N SER A 255 8.58 -28.04 8.65
CA SER A 255 9.66 -27.44 7.85
C SER A 255 9.88 -25.94 8.10
N ASN A 256 9.15 -25.33 9.03
CA ASN A 256 9.36 -23.93 9.37
C ASN A 256 10.61 -23.70 10.23
N PHE A 257 11.10 -22.47 10.19
CA PHE A 257 12.17 -21.98 11.05
C PHE A 257 11.75 -20.69 11.76
N GLY A 258 11.87 -20.65 13.07
CA GLY A 258 11.53 -19.49 13.90
C GLY A 258 12.63 -19.14 14.90
N GLU A 259 13.11 -17.89 14.88
CA GLU A 259 14.14 -17.40 15.81
C GLU A 259 13.74 -16.04 16.42
N ASN A 260 14.04 -15.86 17.72
CA ASN A 260 13.86 -14.61 18.48
C ASN A 260 12.43 -14.02 18.42
N ASN A 261 11.42 -14.83 18.13
CA ASN A 261 10.03 -14.40 18.16
C ASN A 261 9.56 -14.25 19.61
N VAL A 262 8.82 -13.18 19.87
CA VAL A 262 8.21 -12.88 21.16
C VAL A 262 6.77 -13.37 21.12
N VAL A 263 6.39 -14.20 22.07
CA VAL A 263 5.00 -14.65 22.24
C VAL A 263 4.49 -14.15 23.57
N ASN A 264 3.33 -13.49 23.56
CA ASN A 264 2.67 -13.06 24.78
C ASN A 264 1.15 -13.20 24.65
N GLU A 265 0.59 -14.26 25.26
CA GLU A 265 -0.78 -14.72 25.05
C GLU A 265 -1.88 -13.78 25.58
N ALA A 266 -1.53 -12.63 26.17
CA ALA A 266 -2.51 -11.71 26.77
C ALA A 266 -2.04 -10.24 26.78
N LEU A 267 -1.89 -9.61 25.61
CA LEU A 267 -1.69 -8.17 25.51
C LEU A 267 -2.75 -7.53 24.61
N ASN A 268 -3.48 -6.56 25.16
CA ASN A 268 -4.34 -5.71 24.34
C ASN A 268 -3.45 -4.76 23.51
N PRO A 269 -3.92 -4.21 22.38
CA PRO A 269 -3.14 -3.22 21.63
C PRO A 269 -2.70 -2.02 22.49
N THR A 270 -3.48 -1.66 23.52
CA THR A 270 -3.16 -0.63 24.53
C THR A 270 -1.90 -0.94 25.33
N ASP A 271 -1.51 -2.20 25.48
CA ASP A 271 -0.31 -2.59 26.22
C ASP A 271 0.95 -2.48 25.36
N ILE A 272 0.77 -2.53 24.03
CA ILE A 272 1.84 -2.59 23.04
C ILE A 272 2.24 -1.20 22.57
N PHE A 273 1.25 -0.35 22.30
CA PHE A 273 1.46 0.99 21.76
C PHE A 273 1.33 2.08 22.83
N ALA A 274 1.96 3.22 22.59
CA ALA A 274 1.91 4.37 23.48
C ALA A 274 0.56 5.11 23.46
N ASP A 275 -0.23 4.94 22.41
CA ASP A 275 -1.48 5.65 22.21
C ASP A 275 -2.56 5.23 23.22
N THR A 276 -3.07 6.21 23.97
CA THR A 276 -4.11 6.04 24.99
C THR A 276 -5.54 6.06 24.44
N ALA A 277 -5.72 6.42 23.16
CA ALA A 277 -7.01 6.36 22.47
C ALA A 277 -7.35 4.94 21.96
N VAL A 278 -6.40 4.01 22.08
CA VAL A 278 -6.59 2.60 21.76
C VAL A 278 -7.66 2.02 22.69
N SER A 279 -8.79 1.58 22.15
CA SER A 279 -9.83 0.92 22.95
C SER A 279 -9.67 -0.59 22.86
N ASN A 280 -9.75 -1.29 24.00
CA ASN A 280 -9.81 -2.75 24.05
C ASN A 280 -11.10 -3.31 23.41
N SER A 281 -12.08 -2.46 23.12
CA SER A 281 -13.38 -2.84 22.55
C SER A 281 -13.47 -2.71 21.03
N THR A 282 -12.47 -2.17 20.34
CA THR A 282 -12.56 -2.02 18.87
C THR A 282 -12.08 -3.28 18.18
N ASN A 283 -12.90 -3.81 17.27
CA ASN A 283 -12.52 -4.84 16.31
C ASN A 283 -11.74 -4.25 15.12
N VAL A 284 -11.23 -3.03 15.26
CA VAL A 284 -10.67 -2.22 14.18
C VAL A 284 -9.49 -1.44 14.75
N PHE A 285 -8.33 -1.54 14.10
CA PHE A 285 -7.15 -0.70 14.27
C PHE A 285 -7.41 0.69 13.66
N ASP A 286 -7.26 1.76 14.43
CA ASP A 286 -7.44 3.11 13.91
C ASP A 286 -6.16 3.57 13.18
N MET A 287 -6.29 4.03 11.95
CA MET A 287 -5.18 4.56 11.16
C MET A 287 -4.49 5.78 11.82
N ASN A 288 -5.15 6.43 12.78
CA ASN A 288 -4.60 7.55 13.52
C ASN A 288 -3.65 7.15 14.66
N TRP A 289 -3.60 5.87 15.02
CA TRP A 289 -2.82 5.45 16.18
C TRP A 289 -1.33 5.67 16.00
N ASP A 290 -0.67 6.09 17.08
CA ASP A 290 0.80 6.04 17.14
C ASP A 290 1.24 4.57 17.23
N THR A 291 1.87 4.10 16.16
CA THR A 291 2.35 2.72 16.03
C THR A 291 3.74 2.49 16.64
N THR A 292 4.28 3.47 17.37
CA THR A 292 5.51 3.31 18.13
C THR A 292 5.27 2.39 19.34
N PRO A 293 5.98 1.25 19.44
CA PRO A 293 5.80 0.35 20.56
C PRO A 293 6.36 0.96 21.85
N LYS A 294 5.75 0.65 22.99
CA LYS A 294 6.28 0.99 24.33
C LYS A 294 6.86 -0.22 25.08
N LEU A 295 6.62 -1.43 24.60
CA LEU A 295 7.15 -2.65 25.19
C LEU A 295 8.64 -2.80 24.89
N SER A 296 9.44 -2.99 25.94
CA SER A 296 10.88 -3.17 25.85
C SER A 296 11.29 -4.35 24.96
N SER A 297 10.47 -5.41 24.90
CA SER A 297 10.68 -6.56 24.00
C SER A 297 10.50 -6.25 22.52
N LEU A 298 9.91 -5.09 22.17
CA LEU A 298 9.70 -4.64 20.80
C LEU A 298 10.62 -3.47 20.43
N LEU A 299 11.19 -2.78 21.43
CA LEU A 299 12.08 -1.65 21.24
C LEU A 299 13.48 -2.13 20.83
N ASN A 300 13.96 -1.71 19.65
CA ASN A 300 15.29 -2.06 19.11
C ASN A 300 15.54 -3.58 19.02
N ALA A 301 14.45 -4.35 18.95
CA ALA A 301 14.46 -5.81 18.96
C ALA A 301 14.32 -6.41 17.55
N GLY A 302 14.19 -5.58 16.52
CA GLY A 302 14.19 -6.01 15.13
C GLY A 302 15.55 -6.59 14.72
N THR A 303 15.53 -7.43 13.69
CA THR A 303 16.72 -8.01 13.04
C THR A 303 17.75 -6.97 12.55
N ASP A 304 17.32 -5.72 12.39
CA ASP A 304 18.12 -4.57 11.98
C ASP A 304 18.49 -3.62 13.14
N GLY A 305 18.19 -4.01 14.39
CA GLY A 305 18.41 -3.20 15.58
C GLY A 305 17.38 -2.08 15.78
N THR A 306 16.32 -2.02 14.97
CA THR A 306 15.22 -1.05 15.11
C THR A 306 14.01 -1.67 15.81
N HIS A 307 12.88 -0.95 15.90
CA HIS A 307 11.66 -1.48 16.50
C HIS A 307 11.06 -2.65 15.70
N ILE A 308 10.44 -3.60 16.40
CA ILE A 308 9.52 -4.55 15.78
C ILE A 308 8.23 -3.78 15.44
N GLY A 309 7.71 -3.97 14.23
CA GLY A 309 6.53 -3.28 13.71
C GLY A 309 6.85 -2.13 12.73
N PRO A 310 5.84 -1.33 12.35
CA PRO A 310 5.90 -0.33 11.28
C PRO A 310 6.70 0.93 11.61
N SER A 311 6.97 1.18 12.88
CA SER A 311 7.93 2.18 13.35
C SER A 311 9.40 1.70 13.28
N GLY A 312 9.64 0.46 12.81
CA GLY A 312 10.96 -0.08 12.56
C GLY A 312 11.46 0.05 11.12
N GLY A 313 12.76 -0.14 10.95
CA GLY A 313 13.49 -0.12 9.69
C GLY A 313 13.83 1.28 9.19
N VAL A 314 14.44 1.33 8.00
CA VAL A 314 14.70 2.59 7.30
C VAL A 314 13.41 3.13 6.71
N GLY A 315 13.10 4.39 7.01
CA GLY A 315 11.90 5.09 6.57
C GLY A 315 10.65 4.52 7.23
N THR A 316 10.38 4.89 8.46
CA THR A 316 9.27 4.35 9.28
C THR A 316 7.89 4.67 8.67
N TYR A 317 6.87 3.92 9.07
CA TYR A 317 5.49 4.32 8.82
C TYR A 317 5.22 5.71 9.41
N SER A 318 4.40 6.48 8.72
CA SER A 318 4.00 7.82 9.12
C SER A 318 2.52 7.97 8.92
N ASN A 319 1.85 8.55 9.90
CA ASN A 319 0.43 8.89 9.83
C ASN A 319 0.16 10.04 8.85
N SER A 320 1.22 10.57 8.21
CA SER A 320 1.14 11.55 7.14
C SER A 320 2.21 11.31 6.08
N ILE A 321 1.77 11.13 4.84
CA ILE A 321 2.59 11.02 3.63
C ILE A 321 2.01 11.97 2.60
N PHE A 322 2.86 12.79 1.98
CA PHE A 322 2.50 13.58 0.81
C PHE A 322 3.31 13.08 -0.37
N SER A 323 2.65 12.90 -1.51
CA SER A 323 3.26 12.37 -2.73
C SER A 323 3.28 13.39 -3.88
N LEU A 324 2.46 14.44 -3.75
CA LEU A 324 2.43 15.61 -4.63
C LEU A 324 2.68 16.89 -3.82
N PRO A 325 3.38 17.88 -4.38
CA PRO A 325 3.38 19.23 -3.84
C PRO A 325 1.95 19.79 -3.85
N PHE A 326 1.48 20.30 -2.70
CA PHE A 326 0.14 20.83 -2.56
C PHE A 326 0.09 22.05 -1.63
N VAL A 327 -0.66 23.07 -2.04
CA VAL A 327 -0.99 24.23 -1.21
C VAL A 327 -2.25 23.88 -0.43
N TYR A 328 -2.14 23.83 0.89
CA TYR A 328 -3.24 23.39 1.75
C TYR A 328 -3.85 24.52 2.59
N ASP A 329 -3.24 25.71 2.58
CA ASP A 329 -3.75 26.86 3.31
C ASP A 329 -3.31 28.14 2.58
N ILE A 330 -4.28 29.03 2.33
CA ILE A 330 -4.04 30.37 1.80
C ILE A 330 -4.80 31.33 2.71
N ILE A 331 -4.06 32.17 3.43
CA ILE A 331 -4.62 33.15 4.36
C ILE A 331 -4.45 34.52 3.71
N ILE A 332 -5.58 35.14 3.37
CA ILE A 332 -5.66 36.48 2.77
C ILE A 332 -6.59 37.34 3.64
N PRO A 333 -6.22 38.59 3.96
CA PRO A 333 -7.11 39.54 4.61
C PRO A 333 -8.36 39.81 3.78
N ASP A 334 -9.51 39.75 4.44
CA ASP A 334 -10.85 39.97 3.88
C ASP A 334 -11.18 41.46 3.69
N GLU A 335 -10.46 42.36 4.38
CA GLU A 335 -10.51 43.81 4.16
C GLU A 335 -9.10 44.41 4.15
N ILE A 336 -8.88 45.38 3.25
CA ILE A 336 -7.58 46.06 3.08
C ILE A 336 -7.85 47.56 2.99
N LYS A 337 -7.10 48.37 3.73
CA LYS A 337 -7.19 49.83 3.62
C LYS A 337 -6.51 50.32 2.35
N ALA A 338 -7.11 51.34 1.74
CA ALA A 338 -6.54 51.97 0.56
C ALA A 338 -5.12 52.50 0.84
N GLY A 339 -4.15 52.01 0.06
CA GLY A 339 -2.74 52.41 0.16
C GLY A 339 -1.90 51.61 1.16
N GLU A 340 -2.45 50.56 1.78
CA GLU A 340 -1.69 49.62 2.61
C GLU A 340 -1.27 48.37 1.81
N ASP A 341 -0.15 47.77 2.21
CA ASP A 341 0.32 46.49 1.67
C ASP A 341 -0.56 45.34 2.16
N ILE A 342 -0.69 44.29 1.33
CA ILE A 342 -1.41 43.06 1.68
C ILE A 342 -0.39 41.99 2.05
N GLU A 343 -0.57 41.39 3.22
CA GLU A 343 0.18 40.18 3.59
C GLU A 343 -0.64 38.95 3.23
N VAL A 344 -0.08 38.09 2.37
CA VAL A 344 -0.68 36.80 2.00
C VAL A 344 0.22 35.70 2.52
N THR A 345 -0.33 34.79 3.33
CA THR A 345 0.39 33.59 3.77
C THR A 345 -0.07 32.39 2.96
N ILE A 346 0.87 31.76 2.25
CA ILE A 346 0.65 30.51 1.52
C ILE A 346 1.38 29.40 2.26
N LYS A 347 0.66 28.34 2.68
CA LYS A 347 1.28 27.13 3.22
C LYS A 347 1.17 26.00 2.22
N ALA A 348 2.32 25.42 1.90
CA ALA A 348 2.44 24.29 1.02
C ALA A 348 3.22 23.15 1.71
N LYS A 349 2.95 21.92 1.30
CA LYS A 349 3.78 20.75 1.60
C LYS A 349 4.20 20.08 0.30
N GLY A 350 5.40 19.54 0.27
CA GLY A 350 5.96 18.78 -0.85
C GLY A 350 6.80 17.61 -0.35
N ASN A 351 7.31 16.82 -1.30
CA ASN A 351 8.07 15.59 -1.05
C ASN A 351 9.37 15.82 -0.25
#